data_AF-A0A317DC95-F1
#
_entry.id   AF-A0A317DC95-F1
#
_cell.length_a   1.000
_cell.length_b   1.000
_cell.length_c   1.000
_cell.angle_alpha   90.00
_cell.angle_beta   90.00
_cell.angle_gamma   90.00
#
_symmetry.space_group_name_H-M   'P 1'
#
loop_
_entity.id
_entity.type
_entity.pdbx_description
1 polymer ?
#
loop_
_entity_poly.entity_id
_entity_poly.type
_entity_poly.pdbx_seq_one_letter_code
_entity_poly.pdbx_strand_id
1 'polypeptide(L)'
;MKYLRYLRSRTPLLTLAMLAVVVALSMATYVVVRPSPSDQPELTLGAAKAAGGPTRGAMGYTYQRSTGPDRTEILDSSGQPVAIMTDGARTANIYGPSRTFEEPRFTDAKVESNVWVRLAPQAWHAGAEHEQWFVDWLGAARKDRSPDVLAIAFEYVDGAPVKKDNQGQQYSGDASFGPIDPADPDGRQERSDFFDYLGLPWSFLDGKAGVPEPQRQLALDCSGYLRMVYGHRLGYPLRGTNTPGEGLPRRAFAMAEFGPGVQLMPNSGQRARGMDRLLPGDLVFFNAQPIPTGQIDHSGIYLGVDDGGHHRFISSRSQTDGPTMGDLSGAPLLDGTGYWPDRWRTARRL
;
A
#
# COMPACT_ATOMS: atom_id res chain seq x y z
N MET A 1 -42.56 -70.75 11.95
CA MET A 1 -41.20 -70.20 12.10
C MET A 1 -41.28 -68.67 12.03
N LYS A 2 -40.41 -68.01 12.81
CA LYS A 2 -40.51 -66.65 13.36
C LYS A 2 -40.57 -65.48 12.35
N TYR A 3 -41.38 -64.49 12.75
CA TYR A 3 -41.40 -63.07 12.36
C TYR A 3 -40.00 -62.43 12.25
N LEU A 4 -39.81 -61.51 11.30
CA LEU A 4 -38.99 -60.30 11.50
C LEU A 4 -39.55 -59.12 10.69
N ARG A 5 -39.96 -58.09 11.44
CA ARG A 5 -40.39 -56.76 10.98
C ARG A 5 -39.17 -55.84 10.84
N TYR A 6 -39.19 -55.02 9.79
CA TYR A 6 -38.73 -53.61 9.67
C TYR A 6 -37.33 -53.19 10.16
N LEU A 7 -36.60 -52.48 9.30
CA LEU A 7 -35.98 -51.18 9.63
C LEU A 7 -35.69 -50.41 8.33
N ARG A 8 -36.64 -49.54 7.96
CA ARG A 8 -36.50 -48.52 6.92
C ARG A 8 -35.56 -47.44 7.49
N SER A 9 -34.35 -47.33 6.96
CA SER A 9 -33.31 -46.43 7.47
C SER A 9 -33.74 -44.96 7.35
N ARG A 10 -34.04 -44.32 8.49
CA ARG A 10 -34.33 -42.88 8.61
C ARG A 10 -33.07 -42.01 8.56
N THR A 11 -31.91 -42.61 8.40
CA THR A 11 -30.59 -41.97 8.54
C THR A 11 -30.22 -40.95 7.45
N PRO A 12 -30.53 -41.13 6.14
CA PRO A 12 -30.10 -40.18 5.11
C PRO A 12 -30.94 -38.89 5.08
N LEU A 13 -32.23 -38.97 5.45
CA LEU A 13 -33.13 -37.82 5.51
C LEU A 13 -32.78 -36.87 6.67
N LEU A 14 -32.34 -37.42 7.81
CA LEU A 14 -31.90 -36.62 8.96
C LEU A 14 -30.57 -35.89 8.69
N THR A 15 -29.66 -36.50 7.92
CA THR A 15 -28.38 -35.86 7.54
C THR A 15 -28.58 -34.73 6.53
N LEU A 16 -29.45 -34.92 5.53
CA LEU A 16 -29.82 -33.86 4.58
C LEU A 16 -30.55 -32.69 5.27
N ALA A 17 -31.45 -32.98 6.22
CA ALA A 17 -32.14 -31.94 6.99
C ALA A 17 -31.17 -31.14 7.89
N MET A 18 -30.21 -31.81 8.56
CA MET A 18 -29.18 -31.10 9.33
C MET A 18 -28.28 -30.23 8.46
N LEU A 19 -27.87 -30.71 7.29
CA LEU A 19 -27.03 -29.91 6.37
C LEU A 19 -27.78 -28.66 5.88
N ALA A 20 -29.06 -28.80 5.53
CA ALA A 20 -29.90 -27.67 5.12
C ALA A 20 -30.07 -26.64 6.25
N VAL A 21 -30.23 -27.09 7.50
CA VAL A 21 -30.31 -26.21 8.67
C VAL A 21 -28.99 -25.49 8.93
N VAL A 22 -27.85 -26.19 8.79
CA VAL A 22 -26.52 -25.56 8.93
C VAL A 22 -26.30 -24.53 7.83
N VAL A 23 -26.61 -24.83 6.56
CA VAL A 23 -26.46 -23.86 5.45
C VAL A 23 -27.40 -22.67 5.63
N ALA A 24 -28.64 -22.88 6.07
CA ALA A 24 -29.58 -21.80 6.34
C ALA A 24 -29.15 -20.92 7.52
N LEU A 25 -28.63 -21.51 8.60
CA LEU A 25 -28.06 -20.78 9.73
C LEU A 25 -26.80 -20.01 9.34
N SER A 26 -25.97 -20.58 8.46
CA SER A 26 -24.74 -19.97 7.93
C SER A 26 -25.06 -18.78 7.02
N MET A 27 -26.07 -18.91 6.14
CA MET A 27 -26.53 -17.79 5.31
C MET A 27 -27.24 -16.71 6.14
N ALA A 28 -28.02 -17.09 7.16
CA ALA A 28 -28.65 -16.13 8.05
C ALA A 28 -27.62 -15.35 8.88
N THR A 29 -26.56 -16.01 9.39
CA THR A 29 -25.45 -15.31 10.07
C THR A 29 -24.69 -14.43 9.10
N TYR A 30 -24.41 -14.89 7.87
CA TYR A 30 -23.78 -14.05 6.84
C TYR A 30 -24.61 -12.79 6.50
N VAL A 31 -25.93 -12.91 6.38
CA VAL A 31 -26.81 -11.78 6.08
C VAL A 31 -26.99 -10.83 7.27
N VAL A 32 -26.90 -11.32 8.51
CA VAL A 32 -27.01 -10.50 9.73
C VAL A 32 -25.68 -9.83 10.10
N VAL A 33 -24.54 -10.43 9.73
CA VAL A 33 -23.19 -9.92 10.04
C VAL A 33 -22.57 -9.15 8.86
N ARG A 34 -23.22 -9.10 7.70
CA ARG A 34 -22.75 -8.27 6.58
C ARG A 34 -22.68 -6.81 7.05
N PRO A 35 -21.51 -6.15 6.95
CA PRO A 35 -21.41 -4.72 7.15
C PRO A 35 -22.37 -4.02 6.19
N SER A 36 -23.14 -3.06 6.68
CA SER A 36 -23.91 -2.17 5.81
C SER A 36 -22.94 -1.36 4.93
N PRO A 37 -23.31 -0.91 3.71
CA PRO A 37 -22.53 0.09 2.98
C PRO A 37 -22.29 1.39 3.78
N SER A 38 -23.04 1.60 4.87
CA SER A 38 -22.86 2.68 5.84
C SER A 38 -21.90 2.33 6.99
N ASP A 39 -21.45 1.08 7.11
CA ASP A 39 -20.45 0.61 8.08
C ASP A 39 -19.04 0.63 7.48
N GLN A 40 -18.81 1.43 6.44
CA GLN A 40 -17.42 1.73 6.08
C GLN A 40 -16.77 2.33 7.33
N PRO A 41 -15.61 1.80 7.77
CA PRO A 41 -14.87 2.47 8.81
C PRO A 41 -14.59 3.87 8.28
N GLU A 42 -15.21 4.89 8.90
CA GLU A 42 -14.69 6.23 8.76
C GLU A 42 -13.21 6.09 9.10
N LEU A 43 -12.35 6.44 8.14
CA LEU A 43 -10.95 6.76 8.40
C LEU A 43 -10.88 8.05 9.23
N THR A 44 -11.69 8.15 10.30
CA THR A 44 -11.44 9.01 11.43
C THR A 44 -10.16 8.49 12.07
N LEU A 45 -9.12 9.31 11.99
CA LEU A 45 -7.87 9.27 12.75
C LEU A 45 -7.81 8.06 13.68
N GLY A 46 -7.23 6.96 13.21
CA GLY A 46 -6.78 5.90 14.09
C GLY A 46 -6.01 6.54 15.26
N ALA A 47 -6.54 6.34 16.47
CA ALA A 47 -6.12 6.73 17.82
C ALA A 47 -5.30 8.05 18.05
N ALA A 48 -5.20 8.97 17.08
CA ALA A 48 -4.42 10.18 17.30
C ALA A 48 -5.17 11.17 18.17
N LYS A 49 -4.41 11.74 19.08
CA LYS A 49 -4.92 12.67 20.07
C LYS A 49 -4.95 14.06 19.47
N ALA A 50 -6.12 14.71 19.51
CA ALA A 50 -6.23 16.11 19.13
C ALA A 50 -5.24 16.96 19.95
N ALA A 51 -4.49 17.82 19.27
CA ALA A 51 -3.50 18.69 19.87
C ALA A 51 -3.81 20.15 19.52
N GLY A 52 -4.50 20.84 20.44
CA GLY A 52 -4.91 22.23 20.24
C GLY A 52 -6.28 22.40 19.57
N GLY A 53 -6.77 23.64 19.56
CA GLY A 53 -8.06 23.98 18.94
C GLY A 53 -7.94 24.14 17.42
N PRO A 54 -9.05 23.93 16.68
CA PRO A 54 -9.06 24.10 15.23
C PRO A 54 -8.68 25.53 14.83
N THR A 55 -7.83 25.67 13.81
CA THR A 55 -7.51 26.96 13.19
C THR A 55 -8.28 27.12 11.89
N ARG A 56 -8.72 28.35 11.58
CA ARG A 56 -9.28 28.68 10.26
C ARG A 56 -8.14 29.12 9.36
N GLY A 57 -7.94 28.42 8.25
CA GLY A 57 -6.94 28.81 7.25
C GLY A 57 -7.57 29.40 6.01
N ALA A 58 -6.77 29.51 4.96
CA ALA A 58 -7.23 29.99 3.66
C ALA A 58 -8.35 29.08 3.10
N MET A 59 -9.16 29.64 2.19
CA MET A 59 -10.23 28.92 1.47
C MET A 59 -11.42 28.43 2.32
N GLY A 60 -11.54 28.88 3.57
CA GLY A 60 -12.66 28.52 4.45
C GLY A 60 -12.54 27.12 5.08
N TYR A 61 -11.37 26.48 4.95
CA TYR A 61 -11.08 25.21 5.61
C TYR A 61 -10.76 25.40 7.10
N THR A 62 -11.08 24.37 7.87
CA THR A 62 -10.64 24.21 9.25
C THR A 62 -9.50 23.21 9.31
N TYR A 63 -8.45 23.55 10.06
CA TYR A 63 -7.25 22.73 10.19
C TYR A 63 -7.17 22.22 11.61
N GLN A 64 -7.29 20.90 11.77
CA GLN A 64 -7.29 20.22 13.06
C GLN A 64 -6.00 19.43 13.23
N ARG A 65 -5.26 19.77 14.29
CA ARG A 65 -3.98 19.14 14.60
C ARG A 65 -4.16 17.90 15.45
N SER A 66 -3.38 16.86 15.15
CA SER A 66 -3.25 15.67 15.98
C SER A 66 -1.80 15.20 16.02
N THR A 67 -1.46 14.41 17.04
CA THR A 67 -0.09 13.92 17.28
C THR A 67 0.01 12.39 17.19
N GLY A 68 1.23 11.89 16.96
CA GLY A 68 1.54 10.46 16.88
C GLY A 68 1.18 9.77 15.56
N PRO A 69 1.66 10.22 14.37
CA PRO A 69 2.57 11.34 14.12
C PRO A 69 1.85 12.69 14.07
N ASP A 70 2.64 13.77 14.11
CA ASP A 70 2.15 15.13 13.95
C ASP A 70 1.52 15.31 12.56
N ARG A 71 0.22 15.64 12.55
CA ARG A 71 -0.59 15.71 11.33
C ARG A 71 -1.68 16.75 11.44
N THR A 72 -2.10 17.26 10.28
CA THR A 72 -3.22 18.18 10.12
C THR A 72 -4.30 17.51 9.30
N GLU A 73 -5.48 17.35 9.90
CA GLU A 73 -6.71 17.04 9.19
C GLU A 73 -7.35 18.34 8.73
N ILE A 74 -7.75 18.39 7.46
CA ILE A 74 -8.34 19.56 6.83
C ILE A 74 -9.81 19.26 6.60
N LEU A 75 -10.67 20.07 7.18
CA LEU A 75 -12.13 19.94 7.09
C LEU A 75 -12.70 21.09 6.26
N ASP A 76 -13.73 20.82 5.46
CA ASP A 76 -14.50 21.87 4.79
C ASP A 76 -15.46 22.60 5.74
N SER A 77 -16.19 23.58 5.19
CA SER A 77 -17.14 24.38 5.96
C SER A 77 -18.33 23.58 6.50
N SER A 78 -18.58 22.37 5.98
CA SER A 78 -19.58 21.44 6.49
C SER A 78 -19.02 20.45 7.53
N GLY A 79 -17.72 20.52 7.82
CA GLY A 79 -17.03 19.63 8.75
C GLY A 79 -16.60 18.30 8.13
N GLN A 80 -16.71 18.15 6.81
CA GLN A 80 -16.30 16.92 6.12
C GLN A 80 -14.78 16.90 5.87
N PRO A 81 -14.10 15.75 6.02
CA PRO A 81 -12.67 15.65 5.78
C PRO A 81 -12.33 15.82 4.30
N VAL A 82 -11.31 16.64 4.05
CA VAL A 82 -10.83 17.03 2.72
C VAL A 82 -9.45 16.45 2.46
N ALA A 83 -8.55 16.53 3.44
CA ALA A 83 -7.22 15.97 3.33
C ALA A 83 -6.60 15.72 4.71
N ILE A 84 -5.61 14.83 4.74
CA ILE A 84 -4.68 14.66 5.86
C ILE A 84 -3.27 14.96 5.36
N MET A 85 -2.60 15.88 6.05
CA MET A 85 -1.21 16.24 5.85
C MET A 85 -0.38 15.78 7.05
N THR A 86 0.83 15.28 6.83
CA THR A 86 1.71 14.81 7.93
C THR A 86 3.00 15.62 7.93
N ASP A 87 3.39 16.15 9.08
CA ASP A 87 4.54 17.05 9.18
C ASP A 87 5.82 16.31 8.78
N GLY A 88 6.59 16.88 7.86
CA GLY A 88 7.79 16.28 7.29
C GLY A 88 7.53 15.37 6.08
N ALA A 89 6.28 15.01 5.78
CA ALA A 89 5.92 14.19 4.62
C ALA A 89 5.47 15.06 3.43
N ARG A 90 5.72 14.57 2.22
CA ARG A 90 5.19 15.13 0.96
C ARG A 90 3.95 14.38 0.47
N THR A 91 3.75 13.13 0.82
CA THR A 91 2.52 12.40 0.51
C THR A 91 1.37 12.98 1.33
N ALA A 92 0.29 13.32 0.64
CA ALA A 92 -0.92 13.86 1.21
C ALA A 92 -2.10 12.96 0.84
N ASN A 93 -2.93 12.64 1.83
CA ASN A 93 -4.13 11.83 1.63
C ASN A 93 -5.31 12.77 1.39
N ILE A 94 -5.79 12.86 0.15
CA ILE A 94 -6.90 13.74 -0.23
C ILE A 94 -8.16 12.89 -0.38
N TYR A 95 -9.26 13.29 0.27
CA TYR A 95 -10.54 12.62 0.12
C TYR A 95 -11.21 13.03 -1.20
N GLY A 96 -11.67 12.04 -1.95
CA GLY A 96 -12.25 12.21 -3.27
C GLY A 96 -13.22 11.09 -3.64
N PRO A 97 -13.54 10.89 -4.93
CA PRO A 97 -14.39 9.79 -5.37
C PRO A 97 -13.84 8.43 -4.93
N SER A 98 -14.73 7.55 -4.48
CA SER A 98 -14.40 6.16 -4.16
C SER A 98 -14.02 5.38 -5.41
N ARG A 99 -13.12 4.41 -5.24
CA ARG A 99 -12.61 3.53 -6.28
C ARG A 99 -12.14 2.22 -5.65
N THR A 100 -12.27 1.15 -6.42
CA THR A 100 -11.94 -0.21 -5.99
C THR A 100 -10.70 -0.68 -6.73
N PHE A 101 -9.77 -1.26 -5.98
CA PHE A 101 -8.57 -1.90 -6.49
C PHE A 101 -8.71 -3.41 -6.37
N GLU A 102 -8.47 -4.11 -7.48
CA GLU A 102 -8.66 -5.56 -7.60
C GLU A 102 -7.51 -6.18 -8.41
N GLU A 103 -7.08 -7.37 -8.02
CA GLU A 103 -6.09 -8.18 -8.75
C GLU A 103 -6.52 -9.67 -8.69
N PRO A 104 -7.48 -10.10 -9.52
CA PRO A 104 -8.21 -11.35 -9.33
C PRO A 104 -7.37 -12.61 -9.59
N ARG A 105 -6.13 -12.49 -10.08
CA ARG A 105 -5.29 -13.65 -10.39
C ARG A 105 -4.94 -14.47 -9.13
N PHE A 106 -4.70 -13.79 -8.01
CA PHE A 106 -4.14 -14.42 -6.82
C PHE A 106 -4.91 -14.10 -5.53
N THR A 107 -5.99 -13.31 -5.60
CA THR A 107 -6.88 -13.04 -4.45
C THR A 107 -8.24 -12.60 -4.95
N ASP A 108 -9.29 -12.86 -4.16
CA ASP A 108 -10.61 -12.26 -4.34
C ASP A 108 -10.77 -10.95 -3.55
N ALA A 109 -9.79 -10.61 -2.69
CA ALA A 109 -9.83 -9.43 -1.84
C ALA A 109 -9.83 -8.14 -2.67
N LYS A 110 -10.58 -7.16 -2.21
CA LYS A 110 -10.73 -5.86 -2.85
C LYS A 110 -10.39 -4.76 -1.87
N VAL A 111 -9.72 -3.72 -2.34
CA VAL A 111 -9.51 -2.51 -1.53
C VAL A 111 -10.37 -1.40 -2.09
N GLU A 112 -11.42 -1.02 -1.37
CA GLU A 112 -12.17 0.19 -1.66
C GLU A 112 -11.52 1.38 -0.95
N SER A 113 -11.27 2.46 -1.68
CA SER A 113 -10.68 3.67 -1.10
C SER A 113 -11.22 4.93 -1.77
N ASN A 114 -11.63 5.88 -0.93
CA ASN A 114 -11.91 7.27 -1.33
C ASN A 114 -10.68 8.18 -1.13
N VAL A 115 -9.54 7.61 -0.73
CA VAL A 115 -8.29 8.34 -0.51
C VAL A 115 -7.47 8.38 -1.80
N TRP A 116 -7.06 9.60 -2.17
CA TRP A 116 -6.17 9.91 -3.28
C TRP A 116 -4.84 10.41 -2.72
N VAL A 117 -3.78 9.64 -2.91
CA VAL A 117 -2.46 9.92 -2.34
C VAL A 117 -1.66 10.75 -3.34
N ARG A 118 -1.56 12.05 -3.09
CA ARG A 118 -0.87 13.01 -3.96
C ARG A 118 0.49 13.38 -3.38
N LEU A 119 1.43 13.75 -4.27
CA LEU A 119 2.73 14.26 -3.86
C LEU A 119 2.72 15.79 -3.85
N ALA A 120 2.94 16.38 -2.68
CA ALA A 120 3.18 17.80 -2.51
C ALA A 120 4.56 18.20 -3.05
N PRO A 121 4.75 19.44 -3.52
CA PRO A 121 6.05 19.91 -4.00
C PRO A 121 7.09 19.97 -2.88
N GLN A 122 6.66 20.17 -1.63
CA GLN A 122 7.50 20.30 -0.44
C GLN A 122 6.89 19.50 0.71
N ALA A 123 7.71 19.20 1.72
CA ALA A 123 7.23 18.53 2.92
C ALA A 123 6.27 19.46 3.67
N TRP A 124 5.15 18.90 4.14
CA TRP A 124 4.21 19.64 4.96
C TRP A 124 4.81 20.01 6.32
N HIS A 125 4.37 21.12 6.89
CA HIS A 125 4.62 21.48 8.29
C HIS A 125 3.45 22.31 8.81
N ALA A 126 3.27 22.34 10.14
CA ALA A 126 2.31 23.25 10.76
C ALA A 126 2.59 24.71 10.34
N GLY A 127 1.53 25.43 9.96
CA GLY A 127 1.61 26.80 9.44
C GLY A 127 1.63 26.88 7.91
N ALA A 128 1.92 25.78 7.20
CA ALA A 128 1.89 25.74 5.74
C ALA A 128 0.50 26.02 5.17
N GLU A 129 -0.58 25.89 5.95
CA GLU A 129 -1.94 26.31 5.58
C GLU A 129 -2.07 27.80 5.22
N HIS A 130 -1.09 28.62 5.59
CA HIS A 130 -1.01 30.04 5.29
C HIS A 130 -0.04 30.35 4.14
N GLU A 131 0.67 29.34 3.62
CA GLU A 131 1.67 29.52 2.58
C GLU A 131 1.08 29.36 1.18
N GLN A 132 1.46 30.25 0.27
CA GLN A 132 0.91 30.30 -1.08
C GLN A 132 1.12 28.99 -1.84
N TRP A 133 2.30 28.37 -1.70
CA TRP A 133 2.60 27.11 -2.39
C TRP A 133 1.60 26.02 -2.03
N PHE A 134 1.17 25.96 -0.77
CA PHE A 134 0.26 24.93 -0.30
C PHE A 134 -1.17 25.23 -0.71
N VAL A 135 -1.61 26.49 -0.58
CA VAL A 135 -2.96 26.91 -0.99
C VAL A 135 -3.18 26.62 -2.48
N ASP A 136 -2.22 26.99 -3.33
CA ASP A 136 -2.28 26.74 -4.76
C ASP A 136 -2.23 25.23 -5.07
N TRP A 137 -1.30 24.52 -4.45
CA TRP A 137 -1.14 23.09 -4.67
C TRP A 137 -2.37 22.30 -4.22
N LEU A 138 -2.92 22.54 -3.03
CA LEU A 138 -4.10 21.81 -2.53
C LEU A 138 -5.31 22.07 -3.44
N GLY A 139 -5.51 23.32 -3.87
CA GLY A 139 -6.56 23.70 -4.81
C GLY A 139 -6.47 22.95 -6.14
N ALA A 140 -5.25 22.77 -6.67
CA ALA A 140 -4.99 21.99 -7.88
C ALA A 140 -5.14 20.47 -7.64
N ALA A 141 -4.56 19.95 -6.55
CA ALA A 141 -4.54 18.52 -6.22
C ALA A 141 -5.95 17.95 -6.03
N ARG A 142 -6.91 18.71 -5.50
CA ARG A 142 -8.32 18.27 -5.41
C ARG A 142 -9.02 18.16 -6.78
N LYS A 143 -8.55 18.91 -7.77
CA LYS A 143 -9.11 18.89 -9.13
C LYS A 143 -8.38 17.92 -10.04
N ASP A 144 -7.20 17.45 -9.62
CA ASP A 144 -6.41 16.48 -10.35
C ASP A 144 -7.16 15.13 -10.46
N ARG A 145 -7.19 14.60 -11.68
CA ARG A 145 -7.79 13.31 -12.04
C ARG A 145 -6.76 12.35 -12.62
N SER A 146 -5.49 12.74 -12.68
CA SER A 146 -4.39 11.85 -13.05
C SER A 146 -4.29 10.70 -12.04
N PRO A 147 -3.69 9.56 -12.43
CA PRO A 147 -3.35 8.48 -11.50
C PRO A 147 -2.52 9.00 -10.31
N ASP A 148 -2.91 8.63 -9.10
CA ASP A 148 -2.19 8.91 -7.85
C ASP A 148 -1.32 7.69 -7.46
N VAL A 149 -0.69 7.69 -6.28
CA VAL A 149 0.16 6.55 -5.83
C VAL A 149 -0.55 5.20 -5.96
N LEU A 150 -1.80 5.10 -5.49
CA LEU A 150 -2.52 3.82 -5.49
C LEU A 150 -2.90 3.39 -6.91
N ALA A 151 -3.35 4.31 -7.76
CA ALA A 151 -3.62 3.97 -9.17
C ALA A 151 -2.35 3.53 -9.91
N ILE A 152 -1.24 4.23 -9.71
CA ILE A 152 0.04 3.91 -10.36
C ILE A 152 0.59 2.58 -9.85
N ALA A 153 0.41 2.26 -8.56
CA ALA A 153 0.80 0.96 -8.00
C ALA A 153 0.18 -0.22 -8.79
N PHE A 154 -1.08 -0.10 -9.20
CA PHE A 154 -1.77 -1.13 -9.99
C PHE A 154 -1.45 -1.11 -11.49
N GLU A 155 -0.61 -0.19 -11.97
CA GLU A 155 -0.19 -0.16 -13.38
C GLU A 155 0.93 -1.15 -13.71
N TYR A 156 1.40 -1.90 -12.72
CA TYR A 156 2.53 -2.83 -12.82
C TYR A 156 2.23 -4.25 -12.32
N VAL A 157 0.98 -4.52 -11.93
CA VAL A 157 0.56 -5.87 -11.53
C VAL A 157 0.45 -6.80 -12.73
N ASP A 158 0.30 -8.09 -12.47
CA ASP A 158 0.10 -9.10 -13.50
C ASP A 158 -1.04 -8.72 -14.47
N GLY A 159 -0.77 -8.80 -15.78
CA GLY A 159 -1.74 -8.47 -16.82
C GLY A 159 -2.09 -6.97 -16.93
N ALA A 160 -1.39 -6.08 -16.20
CA ALA A 160 -1.63 -4.64 -16.31
C ALA A 160 -1.45 -4.15 -17.76
N PRO A 161 -2.38 -3.33 -18.30
CA PRO A 161 -2.31 -2.88 -19.68
C PRO A 161 -1.02 -2.10 -19.98
N VAL A 162 -0.38 -2.43 -21.10
CA VAL A 162 0.79 -1.71 -21.59
C VAL A 162 0.41 -0.28 -21.96
N LYS A 163 1.11 0.68 -21.36
CA LYS A 163 1.03 2.10 -21.72
C LYS A 163 2.36 2.57 -22.32
N LYS A 164 2.27 3.32 -23.41
CA LYS A 164 3.41 3.86 -24.15
C LYS A 164 3.33 5.36 -24.27
N ASP A 165 4.47 6.02 -24.24
CA ASP A 165 4.57 7.46 -24.50
C ASP A 165 4.47 7.78 -26.00
N ASN A 166 4.60 9.07 -26.34
CA ASN A 166 4.52 9.52 -27.72
C ASN A 166 5.70 9.03 -28.61
N GLN A 167 6.75 8.48 -28.01
CA GLN A 167 7.91 7.90 -28.69
C GLN A 167 7.79 6.36 -28.81
N GLY A 168 6.72 5.78 -28.27
CA GLY A 168 6.48 4.34 -28.26
C GLY A 168 7.19 3.59 -27.13
N GLN A 169 7.84 4.30 -26.19
CA GLN A 169 8.49 3.70 -25.03
C GLN A 169 7.42 3.25 -24.03
N GLN A 170 7.49 1.98 -23.60
CA GLN A 170 6.65 1.47 -22.53
C GLN A 170 7.07 2.10 -21.21
N TYR A 171 6.10 2.69 -20.50
CA TYR A 171 6.33 3.28 -19.18
C TYR A 171 5.45 2.64 -18.08
N SER A 172 4.47 1.83 -18.45
CA SER A 172 3.62 1.05 -17.57
C SER A 172 3.13 -0.23 -18.26
N GLY A 173 2.73 -1.21 -17.46
CA GLY A 173 2.34 -2.56 -17.86
C GLY A 173 2.96 -3.57 -16.90
N ASP A 174 2.52 -4.82 -17.02
CA ASP A 174 3.02 -5.97 -16.25
C ASP A 174 4.54 -5.94 -16.05
N ALA A 175 4.98 -6.11 -14.79
CA ALA A 175 6.37 -6.06 -14.38
C ALA A 175 6.77 -7.37 -13.75
N SER A 176 7.82 -8.00 -14.29
CA SER A 176 8.49 -9.13 -13.64
C SER A 176 9.22 -8.68 -12.36
N PHE A 177 9.59 -9.62 -11.48
CA PHE A 177 10.47 -9.29 -10.35
C PHE A 177 11.93 -9.12 -10.80
N GLY A 178 12.37 -10.00 -11.69
CA GLY A 178 13.73 -10.08 -12.19
C GLY A 178 14.01 -11.37 -12.94
N PRO A 179 15.23 -11.53 -13.49
CA PRO A 179 15.64 -12.72 -14.22
C PRO A 179 15.47 -13.99 -13.38
N ILE A 180 15.15 -15.10 -14.03
CA ILE A 180 15.13 -16.43 -13.39
C ILE A 180 16.54 -16.77 -12.91
N ASP A 181 16.64 -17.25 -11.68
CA ASP A 181 17.89 -17.70 -11.09
C ASP A 181 17.67 -19.00 -10.30
N PRO A 182 18.08 -20.15 -10.84
CA PRO A 182 17.94 -21.44 -10.16
C PRO A 182 18.75 -21.56 -8.85
N ALA A 183 19.74 -20.69 -8.63
CA ALA A 183 20.52 -20.67 -7.39
C ALA A 183 19.85 -19.81 -6.30
N ASP A 184 18.89 -18.96 -6.66
CA ASP A 184 18.11 -18.18 -5.71
C ASP A 184 16.98 -19.05 -5.12
N PRO A 185 16.84 -19.17 -3.79
CA PRO A 185 15.76 -19.94 -3.16
C PRO A 185 14.35 -19.54 -3.59
N ASP A 186 14.15 -18.27 -3.96
CA ASP A 186 12.87 -17.75 -4.45
C ASP A 186 12.78 -17.74 -5.98
N GLY A 187 13.82 -18.23 -6.67
CA GLY A 187 13.85 -18.53 -8.10
C GLY A 187 14.09 -17.33 -9.03
N ARG A 188 14.27 -16.12 -8.49
CA ARG A 188 14.47 -14.89 -9.28
C ARG A 188 15.45 -13.93 -8.60
N GLN A 189 16.29 -13.29 -9.40
CA GLN A 189 17.24 -12.29 -8.91
C GLN A 189 16.55 -10.98 -8.54
N GLU A 190 16.80 -10.52 -7.32
CA GLU A 190 16.62 -9.11 -6.93
C GLU A 190 17.51 -8.17 -7.79
N ARG A 191 17.39 -6.86 -7.55
CA ARG A 191 18.18 -5.74 -8.11
C ARG A 191 17.57 -5.00 -9.30
N SER A 192 16.36 -5.34 -9.74
CA SER A 192 15.66 -4.60 -10.79
C SER A 192 15.10 -3.26 -10.26
N ASP A 193 15.56 -2.13 -10.80
CA ASP A 193 15.09 -0.77 -10.47
C ASP A 193 14.21 -0.19 -11.60
N PHE A 194 13.65 1.01 -11.41
CA PHE A 194 12.79 1.66 -12.41
C PHE A 194 13.49 1.87 -13.77
N PHE A 195 14.80 2.13 -13.77
CA PHE A 195 15.57 2.34 -15.00
C PHE A 195 15.77 1.03 -15.78
N ASP A 196 15.82 -0.11 -15.08
CA ASP A 196 15.84 -1.44 -15.70
C ASP A 196 14.51 -1.73 -16.40
N TYR A 197 13.38 -1.48 -15.71
CA TYR A 197 12.05 -1.63 -16.29
C TYR A 197 11.93 -0.87 -17.62
N LEU A 198 12.38 0.39 -17.63
CA LEU A 198 12.30 1.25 -18.81
C LEU A 198 13.33 0.89 -19.89
N GLY A 199 14.44 0.24 -19.51
CA GLY A 199 15.59 0.04 -20.39
C GLY A 199 16.34 1.34 -20.72
N LEU A 200 16.26 2.35 -19.85
CA LEU A 200 16.83 3.68 -20.07
C LEU A 200 17.83 4.03 -18.96
N PRO A 201 19.03 4.56 -19.28
CA PRO A 201 19.97 5.00 -18.26
C PRO A 201 19.41 6.18 -17.46
N TRP A 202 19.83 6.29 -16.20
CA TRP A 202 19.39 7.35 -15.29
C TRP A 202 20.56 8.02 -14.59
N SER A 203 20.51 9.34 -14.43
CA SER A 203 21.47 10.11 -13.63
C SER A 203 20.79 10.61 -12.35
N PHE A 204 21.28 10.17 -11.20
CA PHE A 204 20.80 10.62 -9.90
C PHE A 204 21.43 11.96 -9.51
N LEU A 205 20.72 12.73 -8.68
CA LEU A 205 21.19 14.02 -8.19
C LEU A 205 22.48 13.90 -7.33
N ASP A 206 22.73 12.72 -6.75
CA ASP A 206 23.95 12.41 -6.00
C ASP A 206 25.13 11.98 -6.90
N GLY A 207 25.02 12.18 -8.21
CA GLY A 207 26.09 11.90 -9.19
C GLY A 207 26.25 10.42 -9.54
N LYS A 208 25.46 9.52 -8.96
CA LYS A 208 25.43 8.12 -9.38
C LYS A 208 24.65 7.95 -10.69
N ALA A 209 25.00 6.91 -11.42
CA ALA A 209 24.29 6.50 -12.63
C ALA A 209 23.66 5.13 -12.44
N GLY A 210 22.41 4.99 -12.89
CA GLY A 210 21.76 3.70 -13.12
C GLY A 210 21.96 3.30 -14.58
N VAL A 211 22.47 2.10 -14.81
CA VAL A 211 22.65 1.54 -16.16
C VAL A 211 21.71 0.34 -16.25
N PRO A 212 20.75 0.33 -17.19
CA PRO A 212 19.82 -0.78 -17.33
C PRO A 212 20.52 -2.05 -17.78
N GLU A 213 20.17 -3.17 -17.18
CA GLU A 213 20.57 -4.49 -17.66
C GLU A 213 19.52 -5.04 -18.63
N PRO A 214 19.86 -5.45 -19.87
CA PRO A 214 18.88 -5.94 -20.84
C PRO A 214 18.00 -7.10 -20.34
N GLN A 215 18.56 -7.99 -19.53
CA GLN A 215 17.85 -9.12 -18.91
C GLN A 215 16.81 -8.71 -17.87
N ARG A 216 16.84 -7.45 -17.41
CA ARG A 216 15.92 -6.87 -16.42
C ARG A 216 14.91 -5.90 -17.06
N GLN A 217 14.82 -5.88 -18.39
CA GLN A 217 13.81 -5.10 -19.07
C GLN A 217 12.41 -5.51 -18.58
N LEU A 218 11.57 -4.53 -18.27
CA LEU A 218 10.26 -4.74 -17.63
C LEU A 218 10.31 -5.48 -16.28
N ALA A 219 11.42 -5.36 -15.52
CA ALA A 219 11.52 -5.91 -14.17
C ALA A 219 11.58 -4.83 -13.09
N LEU A 220 10.92 -5.08 -11.96
CA LEU A 220 10.90 -4.24 -10.76
C LEU A 220 10.99 -5.14 -9.52
N ASP A 221 12.07 -5.03 -8.75
CA ASP A 221 12.13 -5.66 -7.42
C ASP A 221 11.31 -4.87 -6.39
N CYS A 222 11.22 -5.36 -5.16
CA CYS A 222 10.38 -4.77 -4.10
C CYS A 222 10.62 -3.27 -3.88
N SER A 223 11.86 -2.80 -4.00
CA SER A 223 12.25 -1.40 -3.76
C SER A 223 12.39 -0.59 -5.05
N GLY A 224 12.76 -1.25 -6.16
CA GLY A 224 12.69 -0.69 -7.50
C GLY A 224 11.28 -0.32 -7.90
N TYR A 225 10.30 -1.15 -7.52
CA TYR A 225 8.88 -0.87 -7.65
C TYR A 225 8.45 0.41 -6.93
N LEU A 226 8.89 0.61 -5.67
CA LEU A 226 8.60 1.86 -4.95
C LEU A 226 9.23 3.07 -5.66
N ARG A 227 10.46 2.93 -6.17
CA ARG A 227 11.14 4.00 -6.91
C ARG A 227 10.50 4.28 -8.26
N MET A 228 9.89 3.28 -8.90
CA MET A 228 9.04 3.47 -10.07
C MET A 228 7.81 4.31 -9.71
N VAL A 229 7.03 3.88 -8.71
CA VAL A 229 5.76 4.52 -8.33
C VAL A 229 5.99 5.95 -7.81
N TYR A 230 6.77 6.12 -6.76
CA TYR A 230 6.96 7.43 -6.13
C TYR A 230 7.97 8.29 -6.89
N GLY A 231 9.07 7.69 -7.34
CA GLY A 231 10.17 8.44 -7.94
C GLY A 231 9.92 8.78 -9.40
N HIS A 232 10.04 7.79 -10.28
CA HIS A 232 9.95 8.01 -11.72
C HIS A 232 8.56 8.51 -12.15
N ARG A 233 7.47 7.89 -11.67
CA ARG A 233 6.11 8.22 -12.10
C ARG A 233 5.52 9.44 -11.42
N LEU A 234 5.87 9.72 -10.17
CA LEU A 234 5.32 10.85 -9.39
C LEU A 234 6.31 11.98 -9.11
N GLY A 235 7.58 11.83 -9.48
CA GLY A 235 8.59 12.88 -9.35
C GLY A 235 9.17 13.05 -7.93
N TYR A 236 9.08 12.03 -7.07
CA TYR A 236 9.79 12.06 -5.79
C TYR A 236 11.31 11.97 -6.04
N PRO A 237 12.15 12.84 -5.44
CA PRO A 237 13.59 12.78 -5.62
C PRO A 237 14.15 11.38 -5.30
N LEU A 238 15.00 10.87 -6.18
CA LEU A 238 15.67 9.58 -6.02
C LEU A 238 17.17 9.79 -5.86
N ARG A 239 17.81 8.96 -5.04
CA ARG A 239 19.28 8.89 -4.95
C ARG A 239 19.80 7.51 -5.32
N GLY A 240 21.02 7.43 -5.84
CA GLY A 240 21.66 6.17 -6.22
C GLY A 240 22.38 5.48 -5.04
N THR A 241 22.65 6.22 -3.96
CA THR A 241 23.32 5.72 -2.76
C THR A 241 22.35 5.17 -1.70
N ASN A 242 22.88 4.31 -0.81
CA ASN A 242 22.15 3.76 0.34
C ASN A 242 22.57 4.38 1.69
N THR A 243 23.28 5.50 1.64
CA THR A 243 23.70 6.31 2.81
C THR A 243 22.70 7.43 3.08
N PRO A 244 22.74 8.13 4.23
CA PRO A 244 21.96 9.34 4.47
C PRO A 244 22.11 10.38 3.35
N GLY A 245 21.02 11.07 3.00
CA GLY A 245 21.00 12.09 1.96
C GLY A 245 19.59 12.50 1.54
N GLU A 246 19.49 13.35 0.52
CA GLU A 246 18.20 13.72 -0.08
C GLU A 246 17.68 12.65 -1.04
N GLY A 247 16.35 12.51 -1.11
CA GLY A 247 15.70 11.56 -2.01
C GLY A 247 15.64 10.12 -1.51
N LEU A 248 14.79 9.31 -2.13
CA LEU A 248 14.55 7.93 -1.77
C LEU A 248 15.76 7.06 -2.19
N PRO A 249 16.41 6.31 -1.28
CA PRO A 249 17.54 5.43 -1.60
C PRO A 249 17.11 4.19 -2.39
N ARG A 250 18.09 3.36 -2.79
CA ARG A 250 17.83 2.18 -3.63
C ARG A 250 17.25 0.99 -2.87
N ARG A 251 17.80 0.67 -1.70
CA ARG A 251 17.49 -0.59 -0.98
C ARG A 251 16.45 -0.37 0.12
N ALA A 252 15.60 -1.38 0.34
CA ALA A 252 14.53 -1.35 1.35
C ALA A 252 15.04 -0.96 2.75
N PHE A 253 16.15 -1.55 3.22
CA PHE A 253 16.73 -1.18 4.53
C PHE A 253 17.09 0.31 4.60
N ALA A 254 17.68 0.85 3.53
CA ALA A 254 18.10 2.24 3.47
C ALA A 254 16.90 3.17 3.37
N MET A 255 15.81 2.76 2.71
CA MET A 255 14.56 3.52 2.69
C MET A 255 13.92 3.59 4.08
N ALA A 256 13.94 2.48 4.82
CA ALA A 256 13.45 2.45 6.19
C ALA A 256 14.29 3.35 7.12
N GLU A 257 15.61 3.21 7.07
CA GLU A 257 16.55 3.86 7.98
C GLU A 257 16.80 5.34 7.63
N PHE A 258 17.05 5.62 6.35
CA PHE A 258 17.53 6.91 5.84
C PHE A 258 16.61 7.52 4.76
N GLY A 259 15.43 6.96 4.54
CA GLY A 259 14.46 7.51 3.62
C GLY A 259 13.96 8.88 4.09
N PRO A 260 13.44 9.72 3.17
CA PRO A 260 12.85 11.00 3.52
C PRO A 260 11.50 10.82 4.23
N GLY A 261 10.90 11.91 4.69
CA GLY A 261 9.60 11.86 5.36
C GLY A 261 9.69 11.40 6.81
N VAL A 262 8.60 10.82 7.30
CA VAL A 262 8.40 10.50 8.73
C VAL A 262 8.43 9.00 8.97
N GLN A 263 9.28 8.56 9.90
CA GLN A 263 9.16 7.22 10.45
C GLN A 263 7.94 7.13 11.37
N LEU A 264 6.98 6.30 11.00
CA LEU A 264 5.68 6.21 11.69
C LEU A 264 5.74 5.33 12.95
N MET A 265 6.64 4.34 12.96
CA MET A 265 6.96 3.48 14.09
C MET A 265 8.43 3.05 14.03
N PRO A 266 9.12 2.91 15.17
CA PRO A 266 10.52 2.52 15.18
C PRO A 266 10.73 1.08 14.69
N ASN A 267 11.83 0.82 13.99
CA ASN A 267 12.31 -0.55 13.78
C ASN A 267 13.01 -1.03 15.06
N SER A 268 12.29 -1.75 15.92
CA SER A 268 12.82 -2.31 17.16
C SER A 268 13.40 -3.72 17.01
N GLY A 269 13.48 -4.24 15.77
CA GLY A 269 13.78 -5.65 15.49
C GLY A 269 12.63 -6.62 15.83
N GLN A 270 11.55 -6.12 16.41
CA GLN A 270 10.33 -6.87 16.71
C GLN A 270 9.22 -6.52 15.71
N ARG A 271 8.10 -7.24 15.79
CA ARG A 271 6.89 -6.88 15.05
C ARG A 271 6.46 -5.44 15.34
N ALA A 272 6.25 -4.65 14.30
CA ALA A 272 5.76 -3.28 14.41
C ALA A 272 4.35 -3.23 15.04
N ARG A 273 4.07 -2.10 15.70
CA ARG A 273 2.79 -1.78 16.34
C ARG A 273 2.37 -0.37 15.94
N GLY A 274 1.12 -0.01 16.19
CA GLY A 274 0.58 1.31 15.87
C GLY A 274 0.04 1.39 14.44
N MET A 275 -0.74 0.38 14.04
CA MET A 275 -1.33 0.28 12.70
C MET A 275 -2.32 1.41 12.40
N ASP A 276 -2.92 1.95 13.46
CA ASP A 276 -3.75 3.16 13.49
C ASP A 276 -3.03 4.43 12.98
N ARG A 277 -1.71 4.40 12.88
CA ARG A 277 -0.90 5.48 12.32
C ARG A 277 -0.80 5.44 10.80
N LEU A 278 -1.05 4.28 10.20
CA LEU A 278 -0.90 4.08 8.76
C LEU A 278 -2.03 4.77 8.00
N LEU A 279 -1.68 5.33 6.84
CA LEU A 279 -2.60 5.84 5.83
C LEU A 279 -2.22 5.23 4.48
N PRO A 280 -3.20 5.04 3.57
CA PRO A 280 -2.91 4.53 2.23
C PRO A 280 -1.76 5.30 1.57
N GLY A 281 -0.86 4.58 0.91
CA GLY A 281 0.35 5.15 0.30
C GLY A 281 1.55 5.24 1.24
N ASP A 282 1.47 4.77 2.49
CA ASP A 282 2.66 4.60 3.33
C ASP A 282 3.54 3.46 2.84
N LEU A 283 4.86 3.62 2.99
CA LEU A 283 5.81 2.53 2.75
C LEU A 283 5.86 1.62 3.96
N VAL A 284 5.75 0.31 3.74
CA VAL A 284 5.88 -0.73 4.78
C VAL A 284 7.12 -1.56 4.53
N PHE A 285 7.83 -1.93 5.60
CA PHE A 285 9.13 -2.61 5.52
C PHE A 285 9.16 -3.86 6.38
N PHE A 286 9.77 -4.92 5.83
CA PHE A 286 9.73 -6.25 6.40
C PHE A 286 11.13 -6.87 6.44
N ASN A 287 11.25 -7.90 7.28
CA ASN A 287 12.31 -8.89 7.22
C ASN A 287 11.73 -10.20 6.67
N ALA A 288 11.65 -10.29 5.35
CA ALA A 288 11.05 -11.35 4.55
C ALA A 288 11.95 -12.57 4.34
N GLN A 289 13.25 -12.50 4.64
CA GLN A 289 14.17 -13.61 4.40
C GLN A 289 13.66 -14.95 4.99
N PRO A 290 13.93 -16.08 4.32
CA PRO A 290 13.60 -17.40 4.84
C PRO A 290 14.16 -17.64 6.25
N ILE A 291 15.35 -17.09 6.52
CA ILE A 291 15.97 -17.04 7.84
C ILE A 291 16.01 -15.58 8.27
N PRO A 292 15.16 -15.13 9.21
CA PRO A 292 15.11 -13.74 9.63
C PRO A 292 16.44 -13.30 10.25
N THR A 293 17.17 -12.42 9.57
CA THR A 293 18.48 -11.89 10.02
C THR A 293 18.36 -10.67 10.94
N GLY A 294 17.15 -10.28 11.32
CA GLY A 294 16.84 -8.97 11.90
C GLY A 294 16.84 -7.80 10.89
N GLN A 295 17.44 -7.96 9.71
CA GLN A 295 17.57 -6.89 8.72
C GLN A 295 16.32 -6.73 7.85
N ILE A 296 16.02 -5.49 7.45
CA ILE A 296 14.98 -5.20 6.46
C ILE A 296 15.51 -5.55 5.07
N ASP A 297 14.72 -6.27 4.30
CA ASP A 297 15.04 -6.74 2.94
C ASP A 297 13.88 -6.52 1.96
N HIS A 298 12.65 -6.42 2.46
CA HIS A 298 11.46 -6.28 1.64
C HIS A 298 10.66 -5.02 1.96
N SER A 299 9.95 -4.52 0.95
CA SER A 299 9.15 -3.30 1.05
C SER A 299 7.89 -3.35 0.20
N GLY A 300 6.87 -2.59 0.62
CA GLY A 300 5.60 -2.48 -0.09
C GLY A 300 4.90 -1.15 0.16
N ILE A 301 3.72 -0.98 -0.44
CA ILE A 301 2.83 0.17 -0.30
C ILE A 301 1.58 -0.28 0.44
N TYR A 302 1.28 0.35 1.57
CA TYR A 302 0.05 0.09 2.30
C TYR A 302 -1.15 0.62 1.50
N LEU A 303 -2.15 -0.23 1.26
CA LEU A 303 -3.32 0.08 0.43
C LEU A 303 -4.48 0.62 1.26
N GLY A 304 -4.58 0.21 2.52
CA GLY A 304 -5.74 0.44 3.37
C GLY A 304 -6.31 -0.87 3.91
N VAL A 305 -7.60 -0.84 4.22
CA VAL A 305 -8.35 -2.00 4.70
C VAL A 305 -9.05 -2.64 3.50
N ASP A 306 -8.94 -3.96 3.35
CA ASP A 306 -9.66 -4.71 2.32
C ASP A 306 -11.13 -4.99 2.70
N ASP A 307 -11.90 -5.54 1.78
CA ASP A 307 -13.30 -5.93 1.96
C ASP A 307 -13.51 -7.08 2.97
N GLY A 308 -12.43 -7.72 3.41
CA GLY A 308 -12.38 -8.64 4.55
C GLY A 308 -12.11 -7.96 5.89
N GLY A 309 -11.86 -6.65 5.92
CA GLY A 309 -11.52 -5.92 7.13
C GLY A 309 -10.04 -6.01 7.53
N HIS A 310 -9.16 -6.47 6.63
CA HIS A 310 -7.73 -6.66 6.91
C HIS A 310 -6.85 -5.56 6.33
N HIS A 311 -5.74 -5.26 7.01
CA HIS A 311 -4.80 -4.22 6.61
C HIS A 311 -3.87 -4.73 5.52
N ARG A 312 -4.18 -4.41 4.27
CA ARG A 312 -3.51 -4.96 3.09
C ARG A 312 -2.45 -4.03 2.51
N PHE A 313 -1.41 -4.62 1.93
CA PHE A 313 -0.39 -3.91 1.17
C PHE A 313 -0.14 -4.57 -0.19
N ILE A 314 0.50 -3.84 -1.09
CA ILE A 314 0.99 -4.32 -2.40
C ILE A 314 2.52 -4.28 -2.40
N SER A 315 3.17 -5.29 -2.97
CA SER A 315 4.63 -5.30 -3.11
C SER A 315 5.06 -6.13 -4.31
N SER A 316 6.25 -5.85 -4.86
CA SER A 316 6.84 -6.74 -5.86
C SER A 316 7.52 -7.92 -5.21
N ARG A 317 7.13 -9.15 -5.58
CA ARG A 317 7.57 -10.40 -4.96
C ARG A 317 8.14 -11.34 -6.00
N SER A 318 9.20 -12.06 -5.62
CA SER A 318 9.87 -13.07 -6.46
C SER A 318 8.94 -14.24 -6.79
N GLN A 319 8.18 -14.74 -5.81
CA GLN A 319 7.36 -15.95 -5.98
C GLN A 319 6.13 -15.74 -6.86
N THR A 320 5.67 -14.49 -7.02
CA THR A 320 4.57 -14.12 -7.92
C THR A 320 5.05 -13.45 -9.20
N ASP A 321 6.36 -13.26 -9.33
CA ASP A 321 7.02 -12.57 -10.44
C ASP A 321 6.50 -11.15 -10.70
N GLY A 322 6.49 -10.30 -9.67
CA GLY A 322 6.12 -8.89 -9.87
C GLY A 322 5.32 -8.27 -8.73
N PRO A 323 4.90 -7.00 -8.88
CA PRO A 323 3.95 -6.30 -8.00
C PRO A 323 2.62 -7.01 -7.87
N THR A 324 2.15 -7.19 -6.64
CA THR A 324 0.87 -7.86 -6.38
C THR A 324 0.37 -7.65 -4.95
N MET A 325 -0.96 -7.57 -4.80
CA MET A 325 -1.71 -7.61 -3.54
C MET A 325 -2.29 -9.02 -3.25
N GLY A 326 -1.96 -10.00 -4.09
CA GLY A 326 -2.52 -11.36 -4.07
C GLY A 326 -2.04 -12.25 -2.92
N ASP A 327 -2.74 -13.34 -2.67
CA ASP A 327 -2.47 -14.21 -1.50
C ASP A 327 -1.50 -15.36 -1.78
N LEU A 328 -1.05 -15.51 -3.04
CA LEU A 328 -0.02 -16.46 -3.40
C LEU A 328 1.28 -16.15 -2.63
N SER A 329 1.85 -17.19 -2.01
CA SER A 329 3.03 -17.09 -1.14
C SER A 329 2.83 -16.23 0.12
N GLY A 330 1.57 -16.12 0.57
CA GLY A 330 1.18 -15.46 1.82
C GLY A 330 0.41 -14.17 1.55
N ALA A 331 -0.78 -14.06 2.14
CA ALA A 331 -1.63 -12.88 2.07
C ALA A 331 -0.90 -11.63 2.60
N PRO A 332 -0.71 -10.57 1.80
CA PRO A 332 0.04 -9.38 2.18
C PRO A 332 -0.76 -8.51 3.15
N LEU A 333 -0.89 -9.02 4.37
CA LEU A 333 -1.60 -8.43 5.49
C LEU A 333 -0.62 -7.99 6.59
N LEU A 334 -0.97 -6.94 7.32
CA LEU A 334 -0.18 -6.43 8.45
C LEU A 334 -0.73 -6.87 9.81
N ASP A 335 -2.03 -7.18 9.86
CA ASP A 335 -2.78 -7.63 11.02
C ASP A 335 -2.86 -9.17 11.10
N GLY A 336 -3.41 -9.69 12.21
CA GLY A 336 -3.45 -11.13 12.43
C GLY A 336 -2.08 -11.73 12.72
N THR A 337 -1.87 -13.00 12.35
CA THR A 337 -0.61 -13.74 12.52
C THR A 337 -0.19 -14.37 11.20
N GLY A 338 1.09 -14.73 11.05
CA GLY A 338 1.58 -15.40 9.85
C GLY A 338 2.75 -14.68 9.20
N TYR A 339 3.02 -15.03 7.94
CA TYR A 339 4.28 -14.70 7.29
C TYR A 339 4.59 -13.19 7.30
N TRP A 340 3.68 -12.36 6.76
CA TRP A 340 3.87 -10.91 6.67
C TRP A 340 3.67 -10.16 8.00
N PRO A 341 2.61 -10.42 8.78
CA PRO A 341 2.39 -9.71 10.03
C PRO A 341 3.55 -9.88 11.01
N ASP A 342 4.14 -11.07 11.10
CA ASP A 342 5.23 -11.36 12.04
C ASP A 342 6.60 -10.80 11.56
N ARG A 343 6.69 -10.44 10.29
CA ARG A 343 7.89 -9.89 9.64
C ARG A 343 7.84 -8.39 9.42
N TRP A 344 6.72 -7.73 9.66
CA TRP A 344 6.60 -6.28 9.58
C TRP A 344 7.43 -5.59 10.67
N ARG A 345 8.30 -4.64 10.28
CA ARG A 345 9.28 -4.02 11.17
C ARG A 345 9.08 -2.53 11.38
N THR A 346 8.68 -1.80 10.35
CA THR A 346 8.49 -0.34 10.41
C THR A 346 7.69 0.14 9.21
N ALA A 347 7.28 1.41 9.24
CA ALA A 347 6.67 2.09 8.11
C ALA A 347 7.12 3.55 8.05
N ARG A 348 7.04 4.14 6.86
CA ARG A 348 7.46 5.52 6.59
C ARG A 348 6.45 6.19 5.66
N ARG A 349 6.10 7.42 5.98
CA ARG A 349 5.31 8.31 5.12
C ARG A 349 6.25 9.28 4.45
N LEU A 350 6.33 9.26 3.11
CA LEU A 350 7.30 10.04 2.34
C LEU A 350 6.96 11.52 2.34
#